data_AF-A0A5N5FMY8-F1
#
_entry.id   AF-A0A5N5FMY8-F1
#
_cell.length_a   1.000
_cell.length_b   1.000
_cell.length_c   1.000
_cell.angle_alpha   90.00
_cell.angle_beta   90.00
_cell.angle_gamma   90.00
#
_symmetry.space_group_name_H-M   'P 1'
#
loop_
_entity.id
_entity.type
_entity.pdbx_description
1 polymer ?
#
loop_
_entity_poly.entity_id
_entity_poly.type
_entity_poly.pdbx_seq_one_letter_code
_entity_poly.pdbx_strand_id
1 'polypeptide(L)'
;MAGPLVPYAFCFQPTDQQIISFFLYKIAVKRQLLPPPHDEYVHEEDLFDFKEPWEIWEEYGGDQDLYFFCELKKTGLRIHRKIGEGTWKGT
;
A
#
# COMPACT_ATOMS: atom_id res chain seq x y z
N MET A 1 -14.02 22.84 6.59
CA MET A 1 -12.56 22.74 6.79
C MET A 1 -11.95 22.52 5.42
N ALA A 2 -11.14 23.46 4.93
CA ALA A 2 -10.49 23.31 3.63
C ALA A 2 -9.33 22.31 3.80
N GLY A 3 -9.36 21.21 3.04
CA GLY A 3 -8.26 20.25 2.97
C GLY A 3 -6.99 20.91 2.40
N PRO A 4 -5.82 20.27 2.53
CA PRO A 4 -4.58 20.81 2.00
C PRO A 4 -4.74 21.09 0.51
N LEU A 5 -4.31 22.29 0.06
CA LEU A 5 -4.25 22.64 -1.35
C LEU A 5 -3.09 21.87 -1.99
N VAL A 6 -3.34 20.60 -2.29
CA VAL A 6 -2.47 19.80 -3.14
C VAL A 6 -2.57 20.42 -4.55
N PRO A 7 -1.46 20.87 -5.17
CA PRO A 7 -1.51 21.39 -6.53
C PRO A 7 -2.13 20.34 -7.44
N TYR A 8 -2.93 20.76 -8.43
CA TYR A 8 -3.65 19.92 -9.41
C TYR A 8 -2.78 18.91 -10.20
N ALA A 9 -1.47 18.86 -9.94
CA ALA A 9 -0.47 18.03 -10.61
C ALA A 9 0.44 17.25 -9.64
N PHE A 10 0.12 17.16 -8.35
CA PHE A 10 0.91 16.33 -7.43
C PHE A 10 0.53 14.86 -7.60
N CYS A 11 1.50 14.06 -8.03
CA CYS A 11 1.40 12.61 -8.00
C CYS A 11 2.33 12.04 -6.92
N PHE A 12 1.80 11.18 -6.06
CA PHE A 12 2.60 10.47 -5.09
C PHE A 12 3.42 9.38 -5.81
N GLN A 13 4.67 9.70 -6.10
CA GLN A 13 5.60 8.83 -6.85
C GLN A 13 6.90 8.63 -6.06
N PRO A 14 6.87 7.90 -4.95
CA PRO A 14 8.06 7.62 -4.17
C PRO A 14 9.04 6.75 -4.96
N THR A 15 10.33 7.04 -4.82
CA THR A 15 11.40 6.15 -5.31
C THR A 15 11.48 4.87 -4.47
N ASP A 16 12.04 3.79 -5.02
CA ASP A 16 12.30 2.54 -4.29
C ASP A 16 13.04 2.79 -2.97
N GLN A 17 14.03 3.69 -2.98
CA GLN A 17 14.76 4.05 -1.78
C GLN A 17 13.86 4.72 -0.73
N GLN A 18 12.95 5.60 -1.14
CA GLN A 18 11.97 6.20 -0.22
C GLN A 18 11.02 5.14 0.32
N ILE A 19 10.48 4.26 -0.53
CA ILE A 19 9.61 3.15 -0.12
C ILE A 19 10.28 2.32 0.97
N ILE A 20 11.54 1.92 0.78
CA ILE A 20 12.26 1.08 1.74
C ILE A 20 12.64 1.86 3.01
N SER A 21 13.36 2.97 2.87
CA SER A 21 14.03 3.64 3.99
C SER A 21 13.10 4.54 4.82
N PHE A 22 12.08 5.11 4.17
CA PHE A 22 11.18 6.05 4.82
C PHE A 22 9.85 5.41 5.19
N PHE A 23 9.24 4.63 4.30
CA PHE A 23 7.92 4.04 4.57
C PHE A 23 8.05 2.72 5.31
N LEU A 24 8.65 1.71 4.67
CA LEU A 24 8.71 0.36 5.22
C LEU A 24 9.53 0.27 6.50
N TYR A 25 10.72 0.88 6.53
CA TYR A 25 11.57 0.84 7.72
C TYR A 25 10.92 1.52 8.94
N LYS A 26 10.24 2.66 8.75
CA LYS A 26 9.59 3.37 9.86
C LYS A 26 8.44 2.56 10.46
N ILE A 27 7.60 1.98 9.63
CA ILE A 27 6.45 1.20 10.12
C ILE A 27 6.89 -0.17 10.63
N ALA A 28 7.61 -0.96 9.82
CA ALA A 28 7.92 -2.34 10.17
C ALA A 28 9.01 -2.49 11.25
N VAL A 29 10.01 -1.60 11.28
CA VAL A 29 11.15 -1.70 12.20
C VAL A 29 11.04 -0.73 13.35
N LYS A 30 10.76 0.55 13.08
CA LYS A 30 10.65 1.57 14.14
C LYS A 30 9.28 1.58 14.82
N ARG A 31 8.26 0.92 14.26
CA ARG A 31 6.87 0.95 14.73
C ARG A 31 6.36 2.38 14.93
N GLN A 32 6.71 3.25 14.00
CA GLN A 32 6.29 4.65 13.97
C GLN A 32 5.19 4.86 12.93
N LEU A 33 4.22 5.70 13.26
CA LEU A 33 3.22 6.17 12.32
C LEU A 33 3.87 7.08 11.27
N LEU A 34 3.30 7.08 10.06
CA LEU A 34 3.73 8.02 9.02
C LEU A 34 3.27 9.44 9.40
N PRO A 35 4.13 10.45 9.21
CA PRO A 35 3.73 11.82 9.45
C PRO A 35 2.83 12.33 8.31
N PRO A 36 1.81 13.16 8.60
CA PRO A 36 1.01 13.80 7.56
C PRO A 36 1.84 14.61 6.55
N PRO A 37 1.47 14.61 5.26
CA PRO A 37 0.31 13.93 4.65
C PRO A 37 0.61 12.49 4.19
N HIS A 38 1.75 11.90 4.58
CA HIS A 38 2.18 10.60 4.05
C HIS A 38 1.29 9.42 4.48
N ASP A 39 0.58 9.56 5.60
CA ASP A 39 -0.43 8.64 6.08
C ASP A 39 -1.70 8.62 5.20
N GLU A 40 -1.90 9.62 4.34
CA GLU A 40 -3.01 9.66 3.38
C GLU A 40 -2.73 8.84 2.11
N TYR A 41 -1.45 8.59 1.78
CA TYR A 41 -1.05 7.96 0.51
C TYR A 41 -0.69 6.47 0.63
N VAL A 42 -0.54 5.95 1.85
CA VAL A 42 -0.20 4.54 2.07
C VAL A 42 -1.17 3.93 3.08
N HIS A 43 -1.96 2.97 2.61
CA HIS A 43 -3.03 2.34 3.40
C HIS A 43 -2.55 1.03 4.03
N GLU A 44 -3.29 0.51 5.02
CA GLU A 44 -3.08 -0.82 5.58
C GLU A 44 -4.24 -1.71 5.12
N GLU A 45 -3.95 -2.76 4.34
CA GLU A 45 -4.95 -3.64 3.73
C GLU A 45 -4.36 -5.04 3.50
N ASP A 46 -5.18 -6.07 3.62
CA ASP A 46 -4.76 -7.46 3.42
C ASP A 46 -4.92 -7.88 1.95
N LEU A 47 -3.85 -7.71 1.18
CA LEU A 47 -3.83 -8.03 -0.26
C LEU A 47 -3.85 -9.54 -0.58
N PHE A 48 -3.92 -10.40 0.44
CA PHE A 48 -3.95 -11.86 0.29
C PHE A 48 -5.22 -12.50 0.88
N ASP A 49 -6.25 -11.69 1.14
CA ASP A 49 -7.53 -12.17 1.65
C ASP A 49 -8.58 -12.32 0.53
N PHE A 50 -9.85 -12.08 0.83
CA PHE A 50 -10.97 -12.35 -0.07
C PHE A 50 -11.28 -11.24 -1.08
N LYS A 51 -10.73 -10.03 -0.89
CA LYS A 51 -11.03 -8.86 -1.71
C LYS A 51 -10.35 -8.96 -3.07
N GLU A 52 -11.08 -8.79 -4.16
CA GLU A 52 -10.53 -8.86 -5.50
C GLU A 52 -9.78 -7.56 -5.87
N PRO A 53 -8.80 -7.59 -6.79
CA PRO A 53 -8.01 -6.42 -7.15
C PRO A 53 -8.83 -5.20 -7.58
N TRP A 54 -9.94 -5.42 -8.29
CA TRP A 54 -10.83 -4.33 -8.72
C TRP A 54 -11.63 -3.74 -7.55
N GLU A 55 -12.00 -4.53 -6.55
CA GLU A 55 -12.68 -4.03 -5.34
C GLU A 55 -11.73 -3.16 -4.50
N ILE A 56 -10.44 -3.55 -4.43
CA ILE A 56 -9.40 -2.72 -3.82
C ILE A 56 -9.27 -1.39 -4.58
N TRP A 57 -9.27 -1.43 -5.92
CA TRP A 57 -9.20 -0.23 -6.74
C TRP A 57 -10.44 0.67 -6.61
N GLU A 58 -11.63 0.09 -6.56
CA GLU A 58 -12.87 0.87 -6.37
C GLU A 58 -12.92 1.58 -5.01
N GLU A 59 -12.30 0.99 -3.98
CA GLU A 59 -12.30 1.55 -2.63
C GLU A 59 -11.23 2.63 -2.40
N TYR A 60 -10.00 2.39 -2.84
CA TYR A 60 -8.86 3.27 -2.56
C TYR A 60 -8.37 4.05 -3.79
N GLY A 61 -8.76 3.61 -4.98
CA GLY A 61 -8.25 4.10 -6.26
C GLY A 61 -8.58 5.55 -6.57
N GLY A 62 -8.01 5.99 -7.67
CA GLY A 62 -8.16 7.33 -8.21
C GLY A 62 -7.32 7.45 -9.47
N ASP A 63 -6.69 8.61 -9.65
CA ASP A 63 -5.87 8.88 -10.84
C ASP A 63 -4.41 8.41 -10.71
N GLN A 64 -4.05 7.69 -9.63
CA GLN A 64 -2.66 7.38 -9.26
C GLN A 64 -2.49 5.94 -8.76
N ASP A 65 -1.24 5.50 -8.67
CA ASP A 65 -0.87 4.19 -8.11
C ASP A 65 -1.22 4.09 -6.63
N LEU A 66 -1.56 2.87 -6.19
CA LEU A 66 -1.90 2.57 -4.81
C LEU A 66 -0.74 1.89 -4.08
N TYR A 67 -0.51 2.33 -2.85
CA TYR A 67 0.54 1.80 -1.98
C TYR A 67 -0.09 1.26 -0.70
N PHE A 68 0.29 0.03 -0.33
CA PHE A 68 -0.25 -0.65 0.83
C PHE A 68 0.84 -1.23 1.72
N PHE A 69 0.63 -1.12 3.03
CA PHE A 69 1.20 -2.04 4.01
C PHE A 69 0.30 -3.26 4.09
N CYS A 70 0.87 -4.41 3.75
CA CYS A 70 0.22 -5.70 3.84
C CYS A 70 1.08 -6.63 4.67
N GLU A 71 0.47 -7.35 5.60
CA GLU A 71 1.19 -8.38 6.35
C GLU A 71 1.57 -9.52 5.42
N LEU A 72 2.83 -9.95 5.49
CA LEU A 72 3.34 -11.01 4.65
C LEU A 72 2.93 -12.38 5.19
N LYS A 73 1.88 -12.98 4.62
CA LYS A 73 1.43 -14.34 4.96
C LYS A 73 2.32 -15.42 4.36
N LYS A 74 2.76 -16.40 5.16
CA LYS A 74 3.59 -17.53 4.71
C LYS A 74 3.10 -18.87 5.26
N THR A 75 3.18 -19.93 4.46
CA THR A 75 3.13 -21.33 4.92
C THR A 75 4.49 -21.96 4.67
N GLY A 76 5.24 -22.17 5.75
CA GLY A 76 6.64 -22.60 5.67
C GLY A 76 7.48 -21.57 4.91
N LEU A 77 8.10 -22.00 3.81
CA LEU A 77 8.90 -21.14 2.92
C LEU A 77 8.07 -20.44 1.85
N ARG A 78 6.80 -20.82 1.66
CA ARG A 78 5.97 -20.31 0.56
C ARG A 78 5.18 -19.08 1.00
N ILE A 79 5.30 -18.00 0.24
CA ILE A 79 4.47 -16.80 0.39
C ILE A 79 3.06 -17.13 -0.12
N HIS A 80 2.04 -16.83 0.70
CA HIS A 80 0.66 -16.87 0.25
C HIS A 80 0.43 -15.73 -0.73
N ARG A 81 -0.15 -16.08 -1.87
CA ARG A 81 -0.46 -15.14 -2.95
C ARG A 81 -1.88 -15.32 -3.48
N LYS A 82 -2.70 -16.11 -2.79
CA LYS A 82 -4.12 -16.25 -3.16
C LYS A 82 -4.81 -14.92 -2.84
N ILE A 83 -5.72 -14.51 -3.70
CA ILE A 83 -6.56 -13.32 -3.54
C ILE A 83 -7.91 -13.65 -4.13
N GLY A 84 -8.99 -13.53 -3.35
CA GLY A 84 -10.33 -13.95 -3.78
C GLY A 84 -10.33 -15.33 -4.44
N GLU A 85 -10.77 -15.39 -5.70
CA GLU A 85 -10.77 -16.59 -6.55
C GLU A 85 -9.49 -16.75 -7.39
N GLY A 86 -8.61 -15.75 -7.39
CA GLY A 86 -7.37 -15.68 -8.16
C GLY A 86 -6.08 -15.95 -7.36
N THR A 87 -4.94 -15.65 -8.00
CA THR A 87 -3.61 -15.71 -7.38
C THR A 87 -2.66 -14.70 -8.01
N TRP A 88 -1.97 -13.93 -7.18
CA TRP A 88 -0.86 -13.07 -7.60
C TRP A 88 0.30 -13.93 -8.10
N LYS A 89 0.59 -13.85 -9.40
CA LYS A 89 1.74 -14.51 -10.01
C LYS A 89 2.94 -13.56 -9.98
N GLY A 90 4.05 -14.01 -9.39
CA GLY A 90 5.31 -13.28 -9.48
C GLY A 90 5.84 -13.29 -10.90
N THR A 91 6.37 -12.16 -11.34
CA THR A 91 7.05 -11.99 -12.64
C THR A 91 8.55 -12.08 -12.49
#